data_AF-A0A940G2K0-F1
#
_entry.id   AF-A0A940G2K0-F1
#
_cell.length_a   1.000
_cell.length_b   1.000
_cell.length_c   1.000
_cell.angle_alpha   90.00
_cell.angle_beta   90.00
_cell.angle_gamma   90.00
#
_symmetry.space_group_name_H-M   'P 1'
#
loop_
_entity.id
_entity.type
_entity.pdbx_description
1 polymer ?
#
loop_
_entity_poly.entity_id
_entity_poly.type
_entity_poly.pdbx_seq_one_letter_code
_entity_poly.pdbx_strand_id
1 'polypeptide(L)'
;MANLNVTYDQMASAAAQLRVGQGDLETKLNELRSLVSQLVTDGFTTSAASGAFDASYEQFTSGARTTVGGIEGMAQFLDSAAAALQSTDEQLASQLGG
;
A
#
# COMPACT_ATOMS: atom_id res chain seq x y z
N MET A 1 14.37 -18.13 18.00
CA MET A 1 14.65 -17.92 16.57
C MET A 1 13.36 -18.27 15.85
N ALA A 2 12.66 -17.29 15.28
CA ALA A 2 11.41 -17.53 14.58
C ALA A 2 11.74 -18.23 13.26
N ASN A 3 11.69 -19.56 13.26
CA ASN A 3 11.52 -20.31 12.03
C ASN A 3 10.09 -20.04 11.59
N LEU A 4 9.90 -18.90 10.93
CA LEU A 4 8.66 -18.49 10.31
C LEU A 4 8.46 -19.47 9.15
N ASN A 5 7.84 -20.61 9.46
CA ASN A 5 7.17 -21.47 8.48
C ASN A 5 6.04 -20.64 7.88
N VAL A 6 6.39 -19.67 7.04
CA VAL A 6 5.42 -18.89 6.29
C VAL A 6 4.79 -19.84 5.29
N THR A 7 3.55 -20.26 5.54
CA THR A 7 2.78 -21.04 4.58
C THR A 7 2.34 -20.14 3.42
N TYR A 8 2.03 -20.73 2.27
CA TYR A 8 1.42 -20.02 1.14
C TYR A 8 0.20 -19.18 1.56
N ASP A 9 -0.64 -19.72 2.45
CA ASP A 9 -1.80 -19.01 3.01
C ASP A 9 -1.42 -17.77 3.83
N GLN A 10 -0.32 -17.84 4.59
CA GLN A 10 0.16 -16.70 5.37
C GLN A 10 0.71 -15.59 4.48
N MET A 11 1.40 -15.93 3.39
CA MET A 11 1.84 -14.94 2.38
C MET A 11 0.64 -14.27 1.71
N ALA A 12 -0.34 -15.06 1.24
CA ALA A 12 -1.54 -14.54 0.61
C ALA A 12 -2.35 -13.65 1.57
N SER A 13 -2.50 -14.07 2.83
CA SER A 13 -3.17 -13.29 3.86
C SER A 13 -2.42 -11.97 4.15
N ALA A 14 -1.10 -12.01 4.23
CA ALA A 14 -0.29 -10.81 4.44
C ALA A 14 -0.40 -9.84 3.24
N ALA A 15 -0.35 -10.35 2.01
CA ALA A 15 -0.56 -9.56 0.80
C ALA A 15 -1.94 -8.89 0.78
N ALA A 16 -3.00 -9.61 1.17
CA ALA A 16 -4.34 -9.06 1.29
C ALA A 16 -4.42 -7.95 2.34
N GLN A 17 -3.82 -8.14 3.53
CA GLN A 17 -3.77 -7.12 4.57
C GLN A 17 -3.02 -5.87 4.13
N LEU A 18 -1.91 -6.03 3.40
CA LEU A 18 -1.16 -4.91 2.83
C LEU A 18 -2.03 -4.10 1.86
N ARG A 19 -2.78 -4.76 0.97
CA ARG A 19 -3.69 -4.08 0.03
C ARG A 19 -4.84 -3.35 0.74
N VAL A 20 -5.40 -3.94 1.80
CA VAL A 20 -6.41 -3.25 2.63
C VAL A 20 -5.80 -2.00 3.26
N GLY A 21 -4.64 -2.12 3.90
CA GLY A 21 -3.94 -0.98 4.51
C GLY A 21 -3.57 0.11 3.50
N GLN A 22 -3.19 -0.26 2.28
CA GLN A 22 -2.97 0.68 1.19
C GLN A 22 -4.24 1.49 0.88
N GLY A 23 -5.37 0.82 0.71
CA GLY A 23 -6.66 1.47 0.44
C GLY A 23 -7.10 2.42 1.56
N ASP A 24 -6.87 2.03 2.82
CA ASP A 24 -7.15 2.87 3.98
C ASP A 24 -6.26 4.14 3.99
N LEU A 25 -4.98 3.99 3.66
CA LEU A 25 -4.05 5.12 3.55
C LEU A 25 -4.41 6.06 2.40
N GLU A 26 -4.76 5.53 1.23
CA GLU A 26 -5.22 6.33 0.08
C GLU A 26 -6.49 7.10 0.42
N THR A 27 -7.45 6.45 1.09
CA THR A 27 -8.67 7.09 1.59
C THR A 27 -8.33 8.24 2.52
N LYS A 28 -7.43 8.01 3.49
CA LYS A 28 -7.03 9.04 4.45
C LYS A 28 -6.33 10.23 3.81
N LEU A 29 -5.45 9.98 2.84
CA LEU A 29 -4.79 11.04 2.09
C LEU A 29 -5.80 11.91 1.31
N ASN A 30 -6.82 11.29 0.72
CA ASN A 30 -7.87 12.01 0.03
C ASN A 30 -8.73 12.86 0.98
N GLU A 31 -9.11 12.32 2.14
CA GLU A 31 -9.83 13.07 3.19
C GLU A 31 -9.08 14.34 3.61
N LEU A 32 -7.79 14.19 3.93
CA LEU A 32 -6.97 15.30 4.41
C LEU A 32 -6.77 16.36 3.30
N ARG A 33 -6.66 15.95 2.04
CA ARG A 33 -6.65 16.86 0.88
C ARG A 33 -7.95 17.66 0.77
N SER A 34 -9.10 17.01 0.91
CA SER A 34 -10.39 17.70 0.88
C SER A 34 -10.52 18.73 2.01
N LEU A 35 -10.07 18.39 3.22
CA LEU A 35 -10.05 19.33 4.35
C LEU A 35 -9.18 20.56 4.06
N VAL A 36 -7.97 20.35 3.54
CA VAL A 36 -7.07 21.47 3.18
C VAL A 36 -7.64 22.32 2.07
N SER A 37 -8.19 21.72 1.02
CA SER A 37 -8.85 22.44 -0.07
C SER A 37 -10.02 23.29 0.44
N GLN A 38 -10.78 22.79 1.41
CA GLN A 38 -11.89 23.52 2.02
C GLN A 38 -11.38 24.72 2.81
N LEU A 39 -10.36 24.56 3.65
CA LEU A 39 -9.78 25.66 4.42
C LEU A 39 -9.20 26.76 3.53
N VAL A 40 -8.52 26.40 2.44
CA VAL A 40 -8.00 27.37 1.46
C VAL A 40 -9.16 28.13 0.78
N THR A 41 -10.24 27.42 0.44
CA THR A 41 -11.44 28.00 -0.20
C THR A 41 -12.21 28.92 0.74
N ASP A 42 -12.35 28.54 2.02
CA ASP A 42 -13.08 29.29 3.05
C ASP A 42 -12.34 30.55 3.54
N GLY A 43 -11.19 30.87 2.94
CA GLY A 43 -10.50 32.13 3.16
C GLY A 43 -9.51 32.11 4.32
N PHE A 44 -9.00 30.94 4.72
CA PHE A 44 -8.02 30.79 5.80
C PHE A 44 -6.69 31.54 5.57
N THR A 45 -6.47 32.16 4.41
CA THR A 45 -5.17 32.73 4.06
C THR A 45 -5.26 33.98 3.20
N THR A 46 -4.56 35.02 3.63
CA THR A 46 -4.07 36.14 2.81
C THR A 46 -3.26 35.59 1.63
N SER A 47 -3.42 36.20 0.45
CA SER A 47 -3.08 35.70 -0.90
C SER A 47 -1.68 35.10 -1.15
N ALA A 48 -0.70 35.29 -0.27
CA ALA A 48 0.65 34.72 -0.42
C ALA A 48 0.86 33.42 0.38
N ALA A 49 0.23 33.29 1.56
CA ALA A 49 0.38 32.09 2.40
C ALA A 49 -0.49 30.93 1.91
N SER A 50 -1.62 31.24 1.24
CA SER A 50 -2.55 30.28 0.66
C SER A 50 -1.88 29.37 -0.39
N GLY A 51 -1.22 29.98 -1.37
CA GLY A 51 -0.60 29.26 -2.48
C GLY A 51 0.60 28.42 -2.06
N ALA A 52 1.41 28.90 -1.12
CA ALA A 52 2.54 28.14 -0.59
C ALA A 52 2.07 26.91 0.21
N PHE A 53 0.98 27.05 0.98
CA PHE A 53 0.38 25.95 1.71
C PHE A 53 -0.23 24.90 0.78
N ASP A 54 -0.99 25.33 -0.22
CA ASP A 54 -1.60 24.44 -1.23
C ASP A 54 -0.53 23.66 -2.01
N ALA A 55 0.51 24.34 -2.50
CA ALA A 55 1.63 23.70 -3.19
C ALA A 55 2.38 22.69 -2.29
N SER A 56 2.63 23.05 -1.03
CA SER A 56 3.25 22.13 -0.06
C SER A 56 2.39 20.89 0.17
N TYR A 57 1.07 21.06 0.21
CA TYR A 57 0.13 19.97 0.44
C TYR A 57 -0.03 19.06 -0.78
N GLU A 58 0.00 19.63 -1.99
CA GLU A 58 0.02 18.86 -3.23
C GLU A 58 1.29 18.01 -3.32
N GLN A 59 2.45 18.58 -2.99
CA GLN A 59 3.71 17.85 -2.96
C GLN A 59 3.71 16.72 -1.92
N PHE A 60 3.17 16.99 -0.72
CA PHE A 60 2.96 15.95 0.29
C PHE A 60 2.07 14.82 -0.22
N THR A 61 0.91 15.15 -0.79
CA THR A 61 -0.05 14.15 -1.29
C THR A 61 0.58 13.28 -2.39
N SER A 62 1.35 13.89 -3.30
CA SER A 62 2.05 13.17 -4.37
C SER A 62 3.11 12.19 -3.82
N GLY A 63 3.96 12.66 -2.89
CA GLY A 63 4.97 11.83 -2.25
C GLY A 63 4.36 10.70 -1.41
N ALA A 64 3.28 11.01 -0.68
CA ALA A 64 2.55 10.03 0.11
C ALA A 64 1.91 8.96 -0.78
N ARG A 65 1.25 9.32 -1.89
CA ARG A 65 0.70 8.35 -2.85
C ARG A 65 1.78 7.46 -3.46
N THR A 66 2.94 8.03 -3.78
CA THR A 66 4.08 7.25 -4.28
C THR A 66 4.56 6.23 -3.24
N THR A 67 4.64 6.65 -1.98
CA THR A 67 5.06 5.78 -0.87
C THR A 67 4.03 4.67 -0.62
N VAL A 68 2.75 5.02 -0.58
CA VAL A 68 1.63 4.09 -0.37
C VAL A 68 1.53 3.11 -1.54
N GLY A 69 1.74 3.56 -2.78
CA GLY A 69 1.81 2.67 -3.95
C GLY A 69 2.94 1.64 -3.88
N GLY A 70 4.00 1.90 -3.10
CA GLY A 70 5.05 0.91 -2.84
C GLY A 70 4.54 -0.33 -2.07
N ILE A 71 3.42 -0.20 -1.36
CA ILE A 71 2.77 -1.32 -0.65
C ILE A 71 2.26 -2.38 -1.63
N GLU A 72 1.75 -1.96 -2.79
CA GLU A 72 1.29 -2.86 -3.85
C GLU A 72 2.44 -3.77 -4.34
N GLY A 73 3.64 -3.22 -4.50
CA GLY A 73 4.81 -4.01 -4.89
C GLY A 73 5.18 -5.09 -3.86
N MET A 74 5.02 -4.79 -2.56
CA MET A 74 5.24 -5.76 -1.49
C MET A 74 4.15 -6.85 -1.47
N ALA A 75 2.90 -6.48 -1.70
CA ALA A 75 1.80 -7.44 -1.80
C ALA A 75 1.99 -8.39 -3.00
N GLN A 76 2.35 -7.85 -4.16
CA GLN A 76 2.65 -8.64 -5.37
C GLN A 76 3.81 -9.61 -5.18
N PHE A 77 4.86 -9.17 -4.46
CA PHE A 77 5.98 -10.05 -4.12
C PHE A 77 5.52 -11.25 -3.29
N LEU A 78 4.70 -11.00 -2.26
CA LEU A 78 4.18 -12.05 -1.39
C LEU A 78 3.27 -13.04 -2.16
N ASP A 79 2.40 -12.54 -3.04
CA ASP A 79 1.57 -13.40 -3.89
C ASP A 79 2.43 -14.28 -4.80
N SER A 80 3.45 -13.69 -5.43
CA SER A 80 4.36 -14.40 -6.33
C SER A 80 5.16 -15.47 -5.60
N ALA A 81 5.64 -15.16 -4.39
CA ALA A 81 6.34 -16.11 -3.54
C ALA A 81 5.43 -17.28 -3.12
N ALA A 82 4.18 -16.99 -2.74
CA ALA A 82 3.19 -18.01 -2.38
C ALA A 82 2.92 -18.97 -3.55
N ALA A 83 2.69 -18.43 -4.74
CA ALA A 83 2.42 -19.22 -5.95
C ALA A 83 3.63 -20.08 -6.35
N ALA A 84 4.84 -19.54 -6.28
CA ALA A 84 6.06 -20.28 -6.62
C ALA A 84 6.31 -21.45 -5.65
N LEU A 85 6.10 -21.22 -4.35
CA LEU A 85 6.24 -22.27 -3.34
C LEU A 85 5.18 -23.37 -3.52
N GLN A 86 3.92 -22.99 -3.71
CA GLN A 86 2.84 -23.95 -3.97
C GLN A 86 3.15 -24.81 -5.20
N SER A 87 3.55 -24.19 -6.32
CA SER A 87 3.89 -24.94 -7.53
C SER A 87 5.07 -25.88 -7.35
N THR A 88 6.06 -25.51 -6.52
CA THR A 88 7.22 -26.35 -6.23
C THR A 88 6.82 -27.57 -5.41
N ASP A 89 5.98 -27.38 -4.39
CA ASP A 89 5.47 -28.46 -3.55
C ASP A 89 4.61 -29.46 -4.36
N GLU A 90 3.73 -28.96 -5.24
CA GLU A 90 2.92 -29.81 -6.13
C GLU A 90 3.80 -30.65 -7.06
N GLN A 91 4.87 -30.08 -7.61
CA GLN A 91 5.84 -30.80 -8.43
C GLN A 91 6.57 -31.89 -7.64
N LEU A 92 7.06 -31.60 -6.44
CA LEU A 92 7.71 -32.58 -5.58
C LEU A 92 6.77 -33.73 -5.21
N ALA A 93 5.52 -33.42 -4.86
CA ALA A 93 4.51 -34.43 -4.56
C ALA A 93 4.23 -35.34 -5.77
N SER A 94 4.17 -34.78 -6.97
CA SER A 94 3.98 -35.55 -8.21
C SER A 94 5.13 -36.51 -8.51
N GLN A 95 6.37 -36.16 -8.15
CA GLN A 95 7.55 -37.00 -8.35
C GLN A 95 7.68 -38.14 -7.32
N LEU A 96 7.12 -37.96 -6.12
CA LEU A 96 7.12 -39.00 -5.07
C LEU A 96 5.93 -39.95 -5.18
N GLY A 97 4.83 -39.51 -5.81
CA GLY A 97 3.59 -40.29 -5.97
C GLY A 97 3.52 -41.11 -7.27
N GLY A 98 4.51 -41.02 -8.15
CA GLY A 98 4.66 -41.83 -9.37
C GLY A 98 5.79 -42.83 -9.26
#